data_AF-A0A1N6NBW5-F1
#
_entry.id   AF-A0A1N6NBW5-F1
#
_cell.length_a   1.000
_cell.length_b   1.000
_cell.length_c   1.000
_cell.angle_alpha   90.00
_cell.angle_beta   90.00
_cell.angle_gamma   90.00
#
_symmetry.space_group_name_H-M   'P 1'
#
loop_
_entity.id
_entity.type
_entity.pdbx_description
1 polymer ?
#
loop_
_entity_poly.entity_id
_entity_poly.type
_entity_poly.pdbx_seq_one_letter_code
_entity_poly.pdbx_strand_id
1 'polypeptide(L)'
;MDYRSLARLLLRGGDRHSSVYIDGLCAALKLRIENEPSVCNYPQGSLEFDAYFYGCRRGADEFRNALIEANGNRDVALERFKAMLAGDKRAA
;
A
#
# COMPACT_ATOMS: atom_id res chain seq x y z
N MET A 1 8.01 -2.40 -7.90
CA MET A 1 8.41 -1.94 -6.54
C MET A 1 8.14 -3.06 -5.53
N ASP A 2 8.85 -3.18 -4.39
CA ASP A 2 8.49 -4.17 -3.35
C ASP A 2 7.34 -3.63 -2.48
N TYR A 3 6.11 -3.96 -2.89
CA TYR A 3 4.90 -3.47 -2.22
C TYR A 3 4.69 -4.06 -0.83
N ARG A 4 5.15 -5.29 -0.56
CA ARG A 4 4.99 -5.88 0.78
C ARG A 4 5.90 -5.19 1.79
N SER A 5 7.11 -4.82 1.39
CA SER A 5 8.01 -4.03 2.23
C SER A 5 7.51 -2.60 2.39
N LEU A 6 7.00 -1.98 1.32
CA LEU A 6 6.40 -0.64 1.39
C LEU A 6 5.18 -0.61 2.31
N ALA A 7 4.28 -1.60 2.20
CA ALA A 7 3.11 -1.73 3.08
C ALA A 7 3.50 -1.82 4.55
N ARG A 8 4.54 -2.61 4.88
CA ARG A 8 5.07 -2.70 6.24
C ARG A 8 5.60 -1.36 6.76
N LEU A 9 6.26 -0.58 5.90
CA LEU A 9 6.76 0.75 6.26
C LEU A 9 5.64 1.77 6.47
N LEU A 10 4.62 1.76 5.60
CA LEU A 10 3.46 2.65 5.70
C LEU A 10 2.58 2.37 6.93
N LEU A 11 2.63 1.14 7.45
CA LEU A 11 1.91 0.71 8.64
C LEU A 11 2.78 0.71 9.91
N ARG A 12 4.03 1.19 9.82
CA ARG A 12 4.97 1.18 10.94
C ARG A 12 4.43 2.05 12.08
N GLY A 13 4.42 1.49 13.29
CA GLY A 13 3.91 2.16 14.49
C GLY A 13 2.40 2.01 14.72
N GLY A 14 1.69 1.31 13.82
CA GLY A 14 0.29 0.93 14.02
C GLY A 14 0.11 -0.48 14.59
N ASP A 15 -1.15 -0.89 14.71
CA ASP A 15 -1.54 -2.24 15.15
C ASP A 15 -1.10 -3.31 14.14
N ARG A 16 -1.04 -4.57 14.60
CA ARG A 16 -0.78 -5.70 13.71
C ARG A 16 -1.97 -5.93 12.78
N HIS A 17 -1.67 -6.02 11.49
CA HIS A 17 -2.66 -6.33 10.46
C HIS A 17 -2.51 -7.75 9.92
N SER A 18 -3.62 -8.35 9.49
CA SER A 18 -3.61 -9.67 8.84
C SER A 18 -2.89 -9.61 7.49
N SER A 19 -2.37 -10.76 7.03
CA SER A 19 -1.76 -10.87 5.70
C SER A 19 -2.73 -10.46 4.58
N VAL A 20 -4.01 -10.80 4.72
CA VAL A 20 -5.08 -10.45 3.77
C VAL A 20 -5.27 -8.94 3.65
N TYR A 21 -5.22 -8.22 4.76
CA TYR A 21 -5.25 -6.76 4.76
C TYR A 21 -4.03 -6.18 4.03
N ILE A 22 -2.84 -6.73 4.29
CA ILE A 22 -1.61 -6.31 3.61
C ILE A 22 -1.71 -6.57 2.10
N ASP A 23 -2.30 -7.70 1.69
CA ASP A 23 -2.48 -8.05 0.28
C ASP A 23 -3.38 -7.03 -0.43
N GLY A 24 -4.48 -6.61 0.21
CA GLY A 24 -5.34 -5.54 -0.30
C GLY A 24 -4.65 -4.18 -0.42
N LEU A 25 -3.85 -3.82 0.59
CA LEU A 25 -3.05 -2.59 0.55
C LEU A 25 -2.06 -2.62 -0.62
N CYS A 26 -1.35 -3.74 -0.81
CA CYS A 26 -0.43 -3.94 -1.92
C CYS A 26 -1.14 -3.83 -3.28
N ALA A 27 -2.30 -4.47 -3.42
CA ALA A 27 -3.12 -4.41 -4.64
C ALA A 27 -3.52 -2.97 -5.00
N ALA A 28 -3.96 -2.18 -4.01
CA ALA A 28 -4.33 -0.79 -4.22
C ALA A 28 -3.14 0.10 -4.61
N LEU A 29 -1.96 -0.13 -4.04
CA LEU A 29 -0.72 0.56 -4.41
C LEU A 29 -0.27 0.19 -5.82
N LYS A 30 -0.28 -1.11 -6.15
CA LYS A 30 0.11 -1.60 -7.48
C LYS A 30 -0.77 -1.01 -8.58
N LEU A 31 -2.09 -1.01 -8.38
CA LEU A 31 -3.01 -0.36 -9.31
C LEU A 31 -2.70 1.14 -9.45
N ARG A 32 -2.43 1.85 -8.36
CA ARG A 32 -2.23 3.31 -8.43
C ARG A 32 -0.88 3.72 -8.98
N ILE A 33 0.17 2.92 -8.74
CA ILE A 33 1.56 3.24 -9.11
C ILE A 33 1.90 2.68 -10.48
N GLU A 34 1.51 1.44 -10.76
CA GLU A 34 1.86 0.71 -11.99
C GLU A 34 0.67 0.61 -12.96
N ASN A 35 -0.54 1.06 -12.57
CA ASN A 35 -1.77 0.86 -13.34
C ASN A 35 -2.09 -0.62 -13.56
N GLU A 36 -1.61 -1.50 -12.66
CA GLU A 36 -1.83 -2.93 -12.76
C GLU A 36 -3.00 -3.38 -11.86
N PRO A 37 -4.14 -3.80 -12.45
CA PRO A 37 -5.27 -4.27 -11.67
C PRO A 37 -4.96 -5.60 -10.98
N SER A 38 -5.52 -5.78 -9.79
CA SER A 38 -5.41 -7.03 -9.01
C SER A 38 -6.79 -7.64 -8.80
N VAL A 39 -6.86 -8.97 -8.84
CA VAL A 39 -8.10 -9.73 -8.60
C VAL A 39 -8.16 -10.14 -7.13
N CYS A 40 -9.28 -9.86 -6.47
CA CYS A 40 -9.57 -10.38 -5.13
C CYS A 40 -9.95 -11.86 -5.25
N ASN A 41 -9.20 -12.74 -4.59
CA ASN A 41 -9.45 -14.19 -4.61
C ASN A 41 -10.21 -14.69 -3.36
N TYR A 42 -10.60 -13.79 -2.46
CA TYR A 42 -11.34 -14.13 -1.25
C TYR A 42 -12.85 -14.23 -1.55
N PRO A 43 -13.59 -15.17 -0.95
CA PRO A 43 -15.02 -15.32 -1.17
C PRO A 43 -15.81 -14.07 -0.75
N GLN A 44 -16.70 -13.59 -1.62
CA GLN A 44 -17.58 -12.46 -1.26
C GLN A 44 -18.39 -12.78 0.00
N GLY A 45 -18.47 -11.82 0.92
CA GLY A 45 -19.15 -11.98 2.21
C GLY A 45 -18.32 -12.66 3.30
N SER A 46 -17.07 -13.03 3.03
CA SER A 46 -16.15 -13.55 4.05
C SER A 46 -15.41 -12.42 4.78
N LEU A 47 -14.90 -12.72 5.98
CA LEU A 47 -14.08 -11.78 6.75
C LEU A 47 -12.79 -11.40 6.01
N GLU A 48 -12.22 -12.33 5.24
CA GLU A 48 -11.05 -12.09 4.40
C GLU A 48 -11.36 -11.12 3.27
N PHE A 49 -12.53 -11.25 2.64
CA PHE A 49 -12.97 -10.30 1.61
C PHE A 49 -13.07 -8.89 2.18
N ASP A 50 -13.71 -8.73 3.33
CA ASP A 50 -13.79 -7.43 4.00
C ASP A 50 -12.39 -6.90 4.35
N ALA A 51 -11.55 -7.72 4.98
CA ALA A 51 -10.18 -7.34 5.34
C ALA A 51 -9.35 -6.89 4.12
N TYR A 52 -9.50 -7.58 2.98
CA TYR A 52 -8.84 -7.23 1.73
C TYR A 52 -9.30 -5.85 1.22
N PHE A 53 -10.61 -5.58 1.21
CA PHE A 53 -11.12 -4.28 0.75
C PHE A 53 -10.83 -3.14 1.73
N TYR A 54 -10.77 -3.41 3.03
CA TYR A 54 -10.24 -2.45 4.01
C TYR A 54 -8.77 -2.13 3.75
N GLY A 55 -7.96 -3.14 3.45
CA GLY A 55 -6.57 -2.97 3.01
C GLY A 55 -6.48 -2.11 1.74
N CYS A 56 -7.32 -2.39 0.75
CA CYS A 56 -7.38 -1.60 -0.49
C CYS A 56 -7.68 -0.11 -0.22
N ARG A 57 -8.64 0.16 0.67
CA ARG A 57 -8.98 1.53 1.08
C ARG A 57 -7.78 2.23 1.73
N ARG A 58 -7.11 1.57 2.68
CA ARG A 58 -5.89 2.11 3.31
C ARG A 58 -4.81 2.42 2.27
N GLY A 59 -4.51 1.49 1.37
CA GLY A 59 -3.50 1.71 0.32
C GLY A 59 -3.86 2.87 -0.62
N ALA A 60 -5.15 3.05 -0.90
CA ALA A 60 -5.64 4.20 -1.65
C ALA A 60 -5.43 5.53 -0.93
N ASP A 61 -5.70 5.55 0.38
CA ASP A 61 -5.53 6.73 1.22
C ASP A 61 -4.04 7.09 1.36
N GLU A 62 -3.15 6.11 1.52
CA GLU A 62 -1.70 6.34 1.57
C GLU A 62 -1.17 6.95 0.27
N PHE A 63 -1.62 6.45 -0.89
CA PHE A 63 -1.26 7.03 -2.16
C PHE A 63 -1.81 8.46 -2.32
N ARG A 64 -3.05 8.70 -1.88
CA ARG A 64 -3.66 10.04 -1.90
C ARG A 64 -2.88 11.01 -1.01
N ASN A 65 -2.51 10.59 0.20
CA ASN A 65 -1.72 11.41 1.12
C ASN A 65 -0.37 11.76 0.52
N ALA A 66 0.34 10.79 -0.07
CA ALA A 66 1.60 11.05 -0.75
C ALA A 66 1.45 12.05 -1.91
N LEU A 67 0.35 11.99 -2.67
CA LEU A 67 0.06 12.99 -3.70
C LEU A 67 -0.23 14.37 -3.11
N ILE A 68 -1.00 14.47 -2.03
CA ILE A 68 -1.29 15.74 -1.34
C ILE A 68 0.01 16.38 -0.87
N GLU A 69 0.87 15.62 -0.21
CA GLU A 69 2.16 16.11 0.28
C GLU A 69 3.14 16.47 -0.84
N ALA A 70 2.97 15.86 -2.02
CA ALA A 70 3.70 16.18 -3.24
C ALA A 70 3.04 17.29 -4.07
N ASN A 71 2.02 17.98 -3.55
CA ASN A 71 1.26 19.01 -4.26
C ASN A 71 0.71 18.52 -5.62
N GLY A 72 0.20 17.29 -5.66
CA GLY A 72 -0.31 16.64 -6.86
C GLY A 72 0.76 16.09 -7.80
N ASN A 73 2.06 16.30 -7.54
CA ASN A 73 3.12 15.79 -8.38
C ASN A 73 3.34 14.28 -8.14
N ARG A 74 2.95 13.48 -9.13
CA ARG A 74 3.05 12.02 -9.07
C ARG A 74 4.50 11.54 -8.93
N ASP A 75 5.44 12.07 -9.70
CA ASP A 75 6.82 11.60 -9.69
C ASP A 75 7.47 11.84 -8.32
N VAL A 76 7.21 13.00 -7.71
CA VAL A 76 7.67 13.31 -6.35
C VAL A 76 7.07 12.35 -5.32
N ALA A 77 5.79 12.00 -5.43
CA ALA A 77 5.16 11.00 -4.55
C ALA A 77 5.80 9.62 -4.71
N LEU A 78 6.13 9.21 -5.93
CA LEU A 78 6.80 7.94 -6.21
C LEU A 78 8.23 7.90 -5.67
N GLU A 79 8.98 8.99 -5.82
CA GLU A 79 10.33 9.09 -5.27
C GLU A 79 10.34 8.98 -3.74
N ARG A 80 9.31 9.50 -3.05
CA ARG A 80 9.16 9.31 -1.61
C ARG A 80 9.01 7.84 -1.23
N PHE A 81 8.15 7.09 -1.92
CA PHE A 81 8.01 5.65 -1.65
C PHE A 81 9.30 4.87 -1.93
N LYS A 82 10.02 5.21 -2.99
CA LYS A 82 11.34 4.63 -3.28
C LYS A 82 12.36 4.97 -2.18
N ALA A 83 12.35 6.22 -1.70
CA ALA A 83 13.23 6.67 -0.62
C ALA A 83 12.94 5.96 0.70
N MET A 84 11.67 5.73 1.06
CA MET A 84 11.29 4.93 2.24
C MET A 84 11.87 3.52 2.15
N LEU A 85 11.72 2.86 1.00
CA LEU A 85 12.26 1.52 0.76
C LEU A 85 13.81 1.50 0.80
N ALA A 86 14.46 2.54 0.30
CA ALA A 86 15.92 2.65 0.33
C ALA A 86 16.46 2.94 1.75
N GLY A 87 15.74 3.74 2.54
CA GLY A 87 16.08 4.07 3.92
C GLY A 87 15.99 2.85 4.84
N ASP A 88 14.97 2.00 4.65
CA ASP A 88 14.83 0.75 5.42
C ASP A 88 15.98 -0.23 5.15
N LYS A 89 16.40 -0.37 3.89
CA LYS A 89 17.53 -1.23 3.50
C LYS A 89 18.88 -0.79 4.05
N ARG A 90 19.03 0.46 4.50
CA ARG A 90 20.24 0.98 5.13
C ARG A 90 20.23 0.83 6.66
N ALA A 91 19.05 0.59 7.25
CA ALA A 91 18.86 0.44 8.69
C ALA A 91 18.75 -1.03 9.15
N ALA A 92 18.64 -1.97 8.20
CA ALA A 92 18.64 -3.41 8.40
C ALA A 92 20.04 -4.00 8.13
#